data_AF-J7L8S4-F1
#
_entry.id   AF-J7L8S4-F1
#
_cell.length_a   1.000
_cell.length_b   1.000
_cell.length_c   1.000
_cell.angle_alpha   90.00
_cell.angle_beta   90.00
_cell.angle_gamma   90.00
#
_symmetry.space_group_name_H-M   'P 1'
#
loop_
_entity.id
_entity.type
_entity.pdbx_description
1 polymer ?
#
loop_
_entity_poly.entity_id
_entity_poly.type
_entity_poly.pdbx_seq_one_letter_code
_entity_poly.pdbx_strand_id
1 'polypeptide(L)'
;MAERDDRPDGTEHGPTRKSLLKAAFVAAPAAALLSGAGAATPALAREQVQGGRTLEPTPQCDDGDDPTPPQMEGPYFKPNSPQRTDLVVPGHPGTALVVSGYVFSRDCRPVSGALVDFWQADDAGNYDNVGYNYRGHQFTGTDGAFHLDTIIPVLYPGRTRHLHVKVQAPTGRCSPPSSTSRANPATAPTCSTTPACS
;
A
#
# COMPACT_ATOMS: atom_id res chain seq x y z
N MET A 1 34.56 -64.64 -4.27
CA MET A 1 33.59 -65.16 -3.29
C MET A 1 33.03 -63.92 -2.59
N ALA A 2 31.75 -63.63 -2.78
CA ALA A 2 31.03 -62.38 -2.42
C ALA A 2 31.58 -61.07 -3.09
N GLU A 3 30.83 -60.05 -3.56
CA GLU A 3 29.40 -59.69 -3.71
C GLU A 3 29.04 -58.34 -3.01
N ARG A 4 28.24 -57.47 -3.70
CA ARG A 4 27.56 -56.22 -3.26
C ARG A 4 28.44 -54.96 -3.03
N ASP A 5 27.94 -53.72 -3.10
CA ASP A 5 26.66 -53.11 -3.58
C ASP A 5 26.93 -51.60 -3.89
N ASP A 6 26.05 -50.73 -4.44
CA ASP A 6 24.59 -50.82 -4.69
C ASP A 6 24.20 -50.29 -6.11
N ARG A 7 24.19 -48.96 -6.34
CA ARG A 7 23.28 -48.34 -7.35
C ARG A 7 23.71 -47.03 -8.02
N PRO A 8 23.08 -46.69 -9.17
CA PRO A 8 23.08 -45.37 -9.80
C PRO A 8 21.97 -44.43 -9.27
N ASP A 9 22.10 -43.13 -9.54
CA ASP A 9 20.97 -42.19 -9.55
C ASP A 9 20.90 -41.48 -10.92
N GLY A 10 19.85 -41.79 -11.68
CA GLY A 10 19.53 -41.15 -12.95
C GLY A 10 18.41 -40.16 -12.73
N THR A 11 18.74 -38.87 -12.57
CA THR A 11 17.75 -37.83 -12.27
C THR A 11 16.90 -37.46 -13.48
N GLU A 12 15.62 -37.85 -13.42
CA GLU A 12 14.60 -37.52 -14.42
C GLU A 12 14.44 -36.01 -14.59
N HIS A 13 14.43 -35.54 -15.84
CA HIS A 13 14.10 -34.16 -16.17
C HIS A 13 12.59 -33.98 -16.30
N GLY A 14 11.92 -33.70 -15.18
CA GLY A 14 10.50 -33.36 -15.16
C GLY A 14 10.17 -32.11 -16.01
N PRO A 15 9.01 -32.05 -16.68
CA PRO A 15 8.69 -30.98 -17.63
C PRO A 15 8.53 -29.61 -16.94
N THR A 16 9.41 -28.67 -17.30
CA THR A 16 9.36 -27.31 -16.74
C THR A 16 8.30 -26.43 -17.41
N ARG A 17 7.82 -25.42 -16.68
CA ARG A 17 6.67 -24.55 -17.02
C ARG A 17 6.78 -23.73 -18.33
N LYS A 18 7.87 -23.90 -19.11
CA LYS A 18 8.10 -23.22 -20.40
C LYS A 18 7.62 -24.03 -21.63
N SER A 19 7.23 -25.30 -21.47
CA SER A 19 6.83 -26.16 -22.59
C SER A 19 5.32 -26.22 -22.90
N LEU A 20 4.46 -25.57 -22.11
CA LEU A 20 2.99 -25.66 -22.25
C LEU A 20 2.34 -24.64 -23.21
N LEU A 21 3.12 -23.81 -23.91
CA LEU A 21 2.62 -22.76 -24.83
C LEU A 21 2.87 -23.06 -26.33
N LYS A 22 3.09 -24.33 -26.70
CA LYS A 22 3.29 -24.76 -28.09
C LYS A 22 2.35 -25.90 -28.51
N ALA A 23 1.03 -25.70 -28.38
CA ALA A 23 0.03 -26.64 -28.88
C ALA A 23 -1.34 -25.96 -29.17
N ALA A 24 -1.39 -25.07 -30.18
CA ALA A 24 -2.65 -24.50 -30.68
C ALA A 24 -2.54 -24.08 -32.16
N PHE A 25 -2.17 -25.02 -33.05
CA PHE A 25 -2.23 -24.83 -34.50
C PHE A 25 -2.67 -26.12 -35.20
N VAL A 26 -3.97 -26.21 -35.51
CA VAL A 26 -4.53 -27.12 -36.52
C VAL A 26 -5.65 -26.37 -37.25
N ALA A 27 -5.47 -26.14 -38.55
CA ALA A 27 -6.53 -25.70 -39.48
C ALA A 27 -7.30 -26.95 -40.00
N ALA A 28 -8.43 -26.94 -40.70
CA ALA A 28 -9.22 -25.94 -41.45
C ALA A 28 -10.68 -26.52 -41.56
N PRO A 29 -11.58 -26.19 -42.53
CA PRO A 29 -11.60 -25.15 -43.57
C PRO A 29 -12.92 -24.32 -43.59
N ALA A 30 -13.10 -23.48 -44.62
CA ALA A 30 -14.29 -22.65 -44.83
C ALA A 30 -15.16 -23.17 -46.00
N ALA A 31 -16.50 -23.05 -45.91
CA ALA A 31 -17.38 -22.78 -47.07
C ALA A 31 -18.85 -22.47 -46.68
N ALA A 32 -19.53 -21.77 -47.58
CA ALA A 32 -20.99 -21.62 -47.78
C ALA A 32 -21.74 -20.47 -47.07
N LEU A 33 -22.26 -19.57 -47.92
CA LEU A 33 -23.16 -18.46 -47.61
C LEU A 33 -24.62 -18.92 -47.74
N LEU A 34 -25.51 -18.40 -46.90
CA LEU A 34 -26.96 -18.34 -47.19
C LEU A 34 -27.59 -17.11 -46.52
N SER A 35 -28.36 -16.37 -47.30
CA SER A 35 -28.95 -15.09 -46.92
C SER A 35 -30.14 -15.26 -45.97
N GLY A 36 -30.18 -14.47 -44.90
CA GLY A 36 -31.34 -14.40 -44.02
C GLY A 36 -31.15 -13.31 -42.97
N ALA A 37 -31.96 -12.25 -43.02
CA ALA A 37 -31.86 -11.11 -42.12
C ALA A 37 -32.40 -11.46 -40.72
N GLY A 38 -31.63 -12.22 -39.94
CA GLY A 38 -31.77 -12.23 -38.49
C GLY A 38 -31.30 -10.88 -37.95
N ALA A 39 -32.21 -10.11 -37.35
CA ALA A 39 -31.85 -8.85 -36.72
C ALA A 39 -30.88 -9.13 -35.56
N ALA A 40 -29.58 -8.89 -35.80
CA ALA A 40 -28.60 -8.77 -34.75
C ALA A 40 -28.94 -7.50 -33.95
N THR A 41 -29.83 -7.65 -32.97
CA THR A 41 -29.92 -6.68 -31.89
C THR A 41 -28.50 -6.48 -31.37
N PRO A 42 -28.01 -5.24 -31.25
CA PRO A 42 -26.79 -5.04 -30.49
C PRO A 42 -27.11 -5.55 -29.10
N ALA A 43 -26.54 -6.70 -28.75
CA ALA A 43 -26.40 -7.12 -27.38
C ALA A 43 -25.49 -6.07 -26.74
N LEU A 44 -26.10 -4.96 -26.31
CA LEU A 44 -25.50 -4.05 -25.38
C LEU A 44 -25.16 -4.91 -24.18
N ALA A 45 -23.90 -5.31 -24.13
CA ALA A 45 -23.26 -5.77 -22.91
C ALA A 45 -23.40 -4.59 -21.94
N ARG A 46 -24.54 -4.56 -21.24
CA ARG A 46 -24.61 -3.99 -19.93
C ARG A 46 -23.57 -4.78 -19.15
N GLU A 47 -22.37 -4.21 -19.07
CA GLU A 47 -21.47 -4.47 -17.98
C GLU A 47 -22.30 -4.22 -16.73
N GLN A 48 -22.88 -5.31 -16.20
CA GLN A 48 -23.48 -5.31 -14.89
C GLN A 48 -22.29 -5.00 -14.00
N VAL A 49 -22.18 -3.74 -13.58
CA VAL A 49 -21.34 -3.34 -12.46
C VAL A 49 -21.81 -4.20 -11.30
N GLN A 50 -21.18 -5.36 -11.13
CA GLN A 50 -21.47 -6.25 -10.02
C GLN A 50 -21.22 -5.41 -8.79
N GLY A 51 -22.28 -5.20 -8.01
CA GLY A 51 -22.31 -4.23 -6.92
C GLY A 51 -21.03 -4.37 -6.13
N GLY A 52 -20.27 -3.27 -6.04
CA GLY A 52 -18.89 -3.29 -5.56
C GLY A 52 -18.82 -4.11 -4.30
N ARG A 53 -18.06 -5.21 -4.34
CA ARG A 53 -17.94 -6.16 -3.23
C ARG A 53 -17.62 -5.34 -1.99
N THR A 54 -18.53 -5.33 -1.01
CA THR A 54 -18.24 -4.78 0.30
C THR A 54 -17.08 -5.59 0.84
N LEU A 55 -15.88 -5.02 0.76
CA LEU A 55 -14.70 -5.62 1.34
C LEU A 55 -14.93 -5.66 2.85
N GLU A 56 -14.54 -6.74 3.50
CA GLU A 56 -14.45 -6.71 4.96
C GLU A 56 -13.51 -5.57 5.32
N PRO A 57 -13.92 -4.66 6.25
CA PRO A 57 -13.02 -3.63 6.74
C PRO A 57 -11.73 -4.29 7.23
N THR A 58 -10.59 -3.64 7.01
CA THR A 58 -9.35 -4.02 7.70
C THR A 58 -9.67 -4.17 9.19
N PRO A 59 -9.21 -5.25 9.85
CA PRO A 59 -9.39 -5.41 11.29
C PRO A 59 -9.04 -4.12 12.03
N GLN A 60 -9.82 -3.81 13.06
CA GLN A 60 -9.42 -2.77 14.00
C GLN A 60 -8.13 -3.21 14.67
N CYS A 61 -7.26 -2.24 15.01
CA CYS A 61 -6.05 -2.51 15.79
C CYS A 61 -6.40 -3.36 17.01
N ASP A 62 -5.68 -4.46 17.20
CA ASP A 62 -5.71 -5.25 18.44
C ASP A 62 -4.34 -5.27 19.15
N ASP A 63 -4.39 -5.56 20.45
CA ASP A 63 -3.25 -5.59 21.38
C ASP A 63 -2.15 -6.62 21.00
N GLY A 64 -2.39 -7.45 19.98
CA GLY A 64 -1.49 -8.48 19.44
C GLY A 64 -1.01 -8.21 18.01
N ASP A 65 -1.43 -7.12 17.35
CA ASP A 65 -0.94 -6.74 16.03
C ASP A 65 0.55 -6.39 16.04
N ASP A 66 1.31 -6.99 15.12
CA ASP A 66 2.70 -6.60 14.88
C ASP A 66 2.78 -5.15 14.37
N PRO A 67 3.69 -4.30 14.90
CA PRO A 67 3.87 -2.94 14.40
C PRO A 67 4.17 -2.92 12.90
N THR A 68 3.60 -1.95 12.17
CA THR A 68 3.79 -1.75 10.72
C THR A 68 5.25 -2.00 10.29
N PRO A 69 5.53 -3.07 9.51
CA PRO A 69 6.91 -3.48 9.27
C PRO A 69 7.74 -2.42 8.54
N PRO A 70 8.98 -2.14 8.99
CA PRO A 70 9.86 -1.21 8.29
C PRO A 70 10.26 -1.78 6.92
N GLN A 71 10.42 -0.89 5.95
CA GLN A 71 10.89 -1.20 4.59
C GLN A 71 11.96 -0.18 4.17
N MET A 72 12.67 -0.48 3.08
CA MET A 72 13.72 0.40 2.57
C MET A 72 13.18 1.77 2.12
N GLU A 73 13.80 2.84 2.60
CA GLU A 73 13.59 4.22 2.15
C GLU A 73 13.79 4.38 0.63
N GLY A 74 14.75 3.63 0.06
CA GLY A 74 15.15 3.77 -1.34
C GLY A 74 15.97 5.05 -1.61
N PRO A 75 16.42 5.25 -2.86
CA PRO A 75 17.41 6.29 -3.17
C PRO A 75 16.81 7.68 -3.45
N TYR A 76 15.49 7.85 -3.31
CA TYR A 76 14.76 9.04 -3.77
C TYR A 76 14.04 9.81 -2.68
N PHE A 77 14.33 9.58 -1.40
CA PHE A 77 13.84 10.44 -0.32
C PHE A 77 14.47 11.84 -0.42
N LYS A 78 13.70 12.88 -0.04
CA LYS A 78 14.20 14.26 0.10
C LYS A 78 13.67 14.85 1.41
N PRO A 79 14.52 15.38 2.30
CA PRO A 79 14.07 16.08 3.50
C PRO A 79 13.40 17.42 3.14
N ASN A 80 12.73 18.02 4.13
CA ASN A 80 12.07 19.32 4.01
C ASN A 80 10.96 19.35 2.94
N SER A 81 10.18 18.27 2.83
CA SER A 81 8.95 18.26 2.03
C SER A 81 7.98 19.36 2.51
N PRO A 82 7.16 19.95 1.63
CA PRO A 82 6.17 20.94 2.03
C PRO A 82 5.05 20.30 2.86
N GLN A 83 4.50 21.02 3.84
CA GLN A 83 3.33 20.55 4.58
C GLN A 83 2.07 20.65 3.69
N ARG A 84 1.54 19.52 3.22
CA ARG A 84 0.34 19.44 2.37
C ARG A 84 -0.25 18.02 2.33
N THR A 85 -1.56 17.94 2.16
CA THR A 85 -2.31 16.68 1.95
C THR A 85 -2.58 16.38 0.48
N ASP A 86 -2.43 17.37 -0.42
CA ASP A 86 -2.63 17.21 -1.86
C ASP A 86 -1.28 17.23 -2.59
N LEU A 87 -0.98 16.10 -3.25
CA LEU A 87 0.21 15.86 -4.05
C LEU A 87 -0.05 15.91 -5.57
N VAL A 88 -1.31 16.07 -6.00
CA VAL A 88 -1.66 16.23 -7.42
C VAL A 88 -0.97 17.48 -7.96
N VAL A 89 -0.29 17.35 -9.10
CA VAL A 89 0.40 18.47 -9.75
C VAL A 89 -0.46 18.99 -10.90
N PRO A 90 -0.88 20.28 -10.89
CA PRO A 90 -1.74 20.83 -11.95
C PRO A 90 -1.17 20.62 -13.35
N GLY A 91 -1.97 20.04 -14.24
CA GLY A 91 -1.58 19.75 -15.62
C GLY A 91 -0.75 18.47 -15.82
N HIS A 92 -0.34 17.78 -14.75
CA HIS A 92 0.25 16.45 -14.89
C HIS A 92 -0.87 15.38 -15.08
N PRO A 93 -0.66 14.40 -15.96
CA PRO A 93 -1.57 13.26 -16.10
C PRO A 93 -1.45 12.27 -14.93
N GLY A 94 -2.49 11.47 -14.74
CA GLY A 94 -2.51 10.38 -13.76
C GLY A 94 -3.93 9.97 -13.38
N THR A 95 -4.11 8.73 -12.94
CA THR A 95 -5.36 8.29 -12.31
C THR A 95 -5.37 8.75 -10.87
N ALA A 96 -6.40 9.47 -10.43
CA ALA A 96 -6.52 9.93 -9.05
C ALA A 96 -6.51 8.76 -8.05
N LEU A 97 -5.87 8.99 -6.90
CA LEU A 97 -5.74 8.05 -5.79
C LEU A 97 -5.90 8.82 -4.48
N VAL A 98 -6.82 8.38 -3.63
CA VAL A 98 -6.92 8.83 -2.24
C VAL A 98 -6.33 7.76 -1.33
N VAL A 99 -5.46 8.15 -0.41
CA VAL A 99 -4.94 7.29 0.65
C VAL A 99 -5.28 7.92 2.00
N SER A 100 -6.11 7.24 2.79
CA SER A 100 -6.53 7.69 4.11
C SER A 100 -6.35 6.57 5.13
N GLY A 101 -6.10 6.91 6.38
CA GLY A 101 -5.96 5.94 7.45
C GLY A 101 -5.75 6.61 8.80
N TYR A 102 -5.29 5.82 9.76
CA TYR A 102 -5.03 6.25 11.13
C TYR A 102 -3.64 5.81 11.58
N VAL A 103 -3.03 6.56 12.50
CA VAL A 103 -1.82 6.14 13.22
C VAL A 103 -2.18 5.77 14.66
N PHE A 104 -1.85 4.55 15.07
CA PHE A 104 -2.07 4.02 16.41
C PHE A 104 -0.75 3.76 17.15
N SER A 105 -0.79 3.80 18.49
CA SER A 105 0.24 3.19 19.34
C SER A 105 0.08 1.67 19.39
N ARG A 106 1.02 0.98 20.03
CA ARG A 106 0.93 -0.48 20.29
C ARG A 106 -0.21 -0.87 21.24
N ASP A 107 -0.78 0.09 21.96
CA ASP A 107 -1.93 -0.09 22.86
C ASP A 107 -3.26 0.35 22.18
N CYS A 108 -3.26 0.35 20.84
CA CYS A 108 -4.35 0.78 19.97
C CYS A 108 -4.95 2.16 20.32
N ARG A 109 -4.09 3.09 20.79
CA ARG A 109 -4.47 4.49 21.04
C ARG A 109 -4.15 5.34 19.82
N PRO A 110 -5.09 6.17 19.32
CA PRO A 110 -4.82 7.06 18.21
C PRO A 110 -3.73 8.08 18.58
N VAL A 111 -2.74 8.24 17.72
CA VAL A 111 -1.61 9.14 17.92
C VAL A 111 -1.89 10.46 17.23
N SER A 112 -2.25 11.48 18.00
CA SER A 112 -2.39 12.84 17.49
C SER A 112 -1.05 13.49 17.21
N GLY A 113 -0.95 14.25 16.10
CA GLY A 113 0.25 15.02 15.75
C GLY A 113 1.45 14.19 15.29
N ALA A 114 1.25 12.92 14.92
CA ALA A 114 2.29 12.12 14.27
C ALA A 114 2.58 12.70 12.89
N LEU A 115 3.86 12.91 12.57
CA LEU A 115 4.31 13.28 11.24
C LEU A 115 4.09 12.10 10.29
N VAL A 116 3.46 12.36 9.15
CA VAL A 116 3.32 11.41 8.04
C VAL A 116 3.83 12.09 6.77
N ASP A 117 4.98 11.66 6.26
CA ASP A 117 5.70 12.26 5.12
C ASP A 117 5.72 11.30 3.94
N PHE A 118 5.11 11.70 2.82
CA PHE A 118 4.89 10.87 1.64
C PHE A 118 5.76 11.30 0.46
N TRP A 119 6.25 10.31 -0.31
CA TRP A 119 6.87 10.55 -1.61
C TRP A 119 6.63 9.39 -2.57
N GLN A 120 6.50 9.71 -3.87
CA GLN A 120 6.31 8.72 -4.93
C GLN A 120 6.90 9.18 -6.26
N ALA A 121 6.84 8.30 -7.24
CA ALA A 121 7.05 8.63 -8.64
C ALA A 121 5.79 9.25 -9.29
N ASP A 122 6.00 9.93 -10.41
CA ASP A 122 4.95 10.37 -11.34
C ASP A 122 4.35 9.21 -12.17
N ASP A 123 3.51 9.55 -13.15
CA ASP A 123 2.88 8.60 -14.07
C ASP A 123 3.84 8.01 -15.12
N ALA A 124 5.04 8.57 -15.28
CA ALA A 124 6.11 8.05 -16.11
C ALA A 124 7.19 7.30 -15.29
N GLY A 125 7.00 7.16 -13.97
CA GLY A 125 7.90 6.48 -13.05
C GLY A 125 9.07 7.33 -12.53
N ASN A 126 9.10 8.63 -12.80
CA ASN A 126 10.19 9.52 -12.35
C ASN A 126 9.92 10.09 -10.96
N TYR A 127 10.97 10.21 -10.15
CA TYR A 127 10.95 10.96 -8.90
C TYR A 127 11.45 12.38 -9.14
N ASP A 128 10.70 13.40 -8.72
CA ASP A 128 11.19 14.78 -8.74
C ASP A 128 12.29 14.95 -7.68
N ASN A 129 13.53 15.03 -8.16
CA ASN A 129 14.71 15.24 -7.33
C ASN A 129 15.14 16.71 -7.27
N VAL A 130 14.55 17.59 -8.08
CA VAL A 130 14.85 19.04 -8.09
C VAL A 130 13.88 19.79 -7.19
N GLY A 131 12.58 19.72 -7.49
CA GLY A 131 11.49 20.32 -6.71
C GLY A 131 10.91 19.37 -5.66
N TYR A 132 9.60 19.50 -5.42
CA TYR A 132 8.83 18.67 -4.50
C TYR A 132 7.52 18.14 -5.10
N ASN A 133 7.46 17.98 -6.43
CA ASN A 133 6.31 17.32 -7.08
C ASN A 133 6.17 15.90 -6.52
N TYR A 134 4.93 15.50 -6.21
CA TYR A 134 4.62 14.24 -5.54
C TYR A 134 5.35 13.98 -4.21
N ARG A 135 5.63 15.06 -3.46
CA ARG A 135 6.20 15.03 -2.10
C ARG A 135 5.47 15.98 -1.17
N GLY A 136 5.21 15.54 0.06
CA GLY A 136 4.63 16.39 1.10
C GLY A 136 4.33 15.61 2.38
N HIS A 137 4.28 16.35 3.49
CA HIS A 137 3.96 15.79 4.79
C HIS A 137 2.72 16.42 5.42
N GLN A 138 2.18 15.74 6.41
CA GLN A 138 1.09 16.22 7.25
C GLN A 138 1.29 15.74 8.69
N PHE A 139 0.43 16.22 9.58
CA PHE A 139 0.35 15.75 10.97
C PHE A 139 -1.03 15.16 11.20
N THR A 140 -1.10 14.03 11.91
CA THR A 140 -2.38 13.37 12.18
C THR A 140 -3.33 14.20 13.06
N GLY A 141 -4.63 14.03 12.82
CA GLY A 141 -5.71 14.61 13.61
C GLY A 141 -5.73 14.12 15.07
N THR A 142 -6.63 14.66 15.88
CA THR A 142 -6.79 14.25 17.30
C THR A 142 -7.27 12.80 17.47
N ASP A 143 -7.88 12.25 16.44
CA ASP A 143 -8.30 10.86 16.27
C ASP A 143 -7.24 9.98 15.59
N GLY A 144 -6.04 10.52 15.33
CA GLY A 144 -4.96 9.82 14.64
C GLY A 144 -5.11 9.77 13.11
N ALA A 145 -6.14 10.40 12.52
CA ALA A 145 -6.42 10.32 11.09
C ALA A 145 -5.41 11.07 10.21
N PHE A 146 -5.17 10.57 9.00
CA PHE A 146 -4.45 11.25 7.90
C PHE A 146 -5.19 11.09 6.56
N HIS A 147 -4.96 12.00 5.62
CA HIS A 147 -5.57 12.00 4.29
C HIS A 147 -4.58 12.48 3.21
N LEU A 148 -4.50 11.78 2.10
CA LEU A 148 -3.60 12.08 0.99
C LEU A 148 -4.35 12.01 -0.35
N ASP A 149 -4.40 13.12 -1.06
CA ASP A 149 -4.79 13.17 -2.47
C ASP A 149 -3.52 13.07 -3.34
N THR A 150 -3.50 12.15 -4.29
CA THR A 150 -2.37 11.93 -5.21
C THR A 150 -2.84 11.26 -6.50
N ILE A 151 -1.90 10.81 -7.34
CA ILE A 151 -2.15 9.90 -8.46
C ILE A 151 -1.57 8.51 -8.17
N ILE A 152 -2.11 7.48 -8.82
CA ILE A 152 -1.54 6.13 -8.77
C ILE A 152 -0.12 6.16 -9.38
N PRO A 153 0.98 5.99 -8.60
CA PRO A 153 2.36 6.06 -9.12
C PRO A 153 2.62 4.93 -10.10
N VAL A 154 3.37 5.14 -11.17
CA VAL A 154 3.69 4.09 -12.15
C VAL A 154 4.94 3.28 -11.76
N LEU A 155 5.15 2.14 -12.42
CA LEU A 155 6.29 1.25 -12.17
C LEU A 155 7.61 1.94 -12.57
N TYR A 156 8.52 2.09 -11.61
CA TYR A 156 9.92 2.39 -11.89
C TYR A 156 10.71 1.08 -12.08
N PRO A 157 11.69 0.98 -13.02
CA PRO A 157 12.39 -0.26 -13.32
C PRO A 157 12.95 -1.00 -12.10
N GLY A 158 12.71 -2.31 -12.05
CA GLY A 158 13.18 -3.19 -10.97
C GLY A 158 12.33 -3.15 -9.68
N ARG A 159 11.21 -2.41 -9.65
CA ARG A 159 10.31 -2.34 -8.48
C ARG A 159 8.86 -2.61 -8.86
N THR A 160 8.09 -3.13 -7.91
CA THR A 160 6.62 -3.14 -7.96
C THR A 160 6.05 -1.72 -7.81
N ARG A 161 4.75 -1.53 -7.99
CA ARG A 161 4.09 -0.25 -7.71
C ARG A 161 4.12 0.02 -6.21
N HIS A 162 4.58 1.21 -5.80
CA HIS A 162 4.69 1.58 -4.38
C HIS A 162 4.55 3.10 -4.18
N LEU A 163 4.01 3.46 -3.02
CA LEU A 163 4.05 4.79 -2.41
C LEU A 163 4.97 4.66 -1.19
N HIS A 164 5.90 5.59 -0.99
CA HIS A 164 6.70 5.62 0.23
C HIS A 164 6.06 6.51 1.29
N VAL A 165 6.28 6.14 2.55
CA VAL A 165 5.87 6.91 3.72
C VAL A 165 6.93 6.82 4.82
N LYS A 166 7.15 7.92 5.54
CA LYS A 166 7.77 7.95 6.87
C LYS A 166 6.72 8.35 7.88
N VAL A 167 6.64 7.62 8.98
CA VAL A 167 5.79 7.95 10.13
C VAL A 167 6.68 8.20 11.34
N GLN A 168 6.49 9.32 12.02
CA GLN A 168 7.24 9.68 13.21
C GLN A 168 6.28 10.20 14.29
N ALA A 169 6.29 9.56 15.45
CA ALA A 169 5.50 9.99 16.61
C ALA A 169 5.93 11.40 17.09
N PRO A 170 5.04 12.18 17.74
CA PRO A 170 5.35 13.53 18.21
C PRO A 170 6.58 13.56 19.11
N THR A 171 7.61 14.31 18.72
CA THR A 171 8.84 14.46 19.52
C THR A 171 8.67 15.55 20.59
N GLY A 172 7.93 15.25 21.66
CA GLY A 172 7.89 16.15 22.83
C GLY A 172 6.71 15.96 23.78
N ARG A 173 6.99 15.33 24.92
CA ARG A 173 6.09 15.07 26.08
C ARG A 173 4.93 14.12 25.79
N CYS A 174 4.82 13.07 26.62
CA CYS A 174 3.59 12.29 26.75
C CYS A 174 2.41 13.23 26.99
N SER A 175 1.34 13.08 26.22
CA SER A 175 0.08 13.74 26.53
C SER A 175 -0.34 13.33 27.95
N PRO A 176 -0.70 14.27 28.84
CA PRO A 176 -1.39 13.90 30.06
C PRO A 176 -2.69 13.18 29.66
N PRO A 177 -3.07 12.08 30.33
CA PRO A 177 -4.28 11.36 29.97
C PRO A 177 -5.48 12.30 30.06
N SER A 178 -6.23 12.40 28.96
CA SER A 178 -7.47 13.18 28.87
C SER A 178 -8.63 12.48 29.59
N SER A 179 -8.46 12.16 30.87
CA SER A 179 -9.53 11.69 31.72
C SER A 179 -10.16 12.88 32.46
N THR A 180 -11.23 13.42 31.89
CA THR A 180 -12.16 14.31 32.60
C THR A 180 -13.01 13.50 33.59
N SER A 181 -12.36 12.80 34.52
CA SER A 181 -13.00 12.24 35.72
C SER A 181 -12.66 13.13 36.91
N ARG A 182 -13.70 13.55 37.64
CA ARG A 182 -13.59 14.53 38.72
C ARG A 182 -12.94 13.88 39.95
N ALA A 183 -11.61 13.83 39.99
CA ALA A 183 -10.83 13.27 41.09
C ALA A 183 -10.57 14.31 42.21
N ASN A 184 -10.46 13.81 43.45
CA ASN A 184 -10.34 14.59 44.69
C ASN A 184 -9.01 15.40 44.76
N PRO A 185 -8.98 16.64 45.26
CA PRO A 185 -7.79 17.52 45.22
C PRO A 185 -6.71 17.20 46.27
N ALA A 186 -6.61 15.96 46.74
CA ALA A 186 -5.78 15.57 47.89
C ALA A 186 -4.60 14.63 47.57
N THR A 187 -4.42 14.21 46.32
CA THR A 187 -3.36 13.25 45.95
C THR A 187 -2.76 13.52 44.57
N ALA A 188 -1.98 14.60 44.44
CA ALA A 188 -1.14 14.84 43.28
C ALA A 188 0.23 14.12 43.47
N PRO A 189 0.59 13.11 42.66
CA PRO A 189 1.94 12.58 42.67
C PRO A 189 2.89 13.61 42.05
N THR A 190 3.99 13.91 42.74
CA THR A 190 5.07 14.75 42.21
C THR A 190 5.73 14.07 41.01
N CYS A 191 5.77 14.74 39.86
CA CYS A 191 6.56 14.27 38.72
C CYS A 191 8.04 14.26 39.08
N SER A 192 8.59 13.07 39.30
CA SER A 192 10.04 12.88 39.46
C SER A 192 10.73 12.96 38.09
N THR A 193 11.80 13.74 38.03
CA THR A 193 12.55 14.01 36.79
C THR A 193 13.51 12.87 36.46
N THR A 194 13.07 11.89 35.66
CA THR A 194 13.98 11.00 34.90
C THR A 194 13.35 10.60 33.56
N PRO A 195 13.98 10.88 32.40
CA PRO A 195 13.57 10.30 31.14
C PRO A 195 14.19 8.90 30.98
N ALA A 196 13.37 7.87 31.06
CA ALA A 196 13.74 6.52 30.64
C ALA A 196 12.87 6.13 29.43
N CYS A 197 13.39 6.38 28.24
CA CYS A 197 12.95 5.64 27.06
C CYS A 197 13.80 4.36 26.96
N SER A 198 13.16 3.23 26.70
CA SER A 198 13.77 1.95 26.34
C SER A 198 12.86 1.24 25.35
#